data_AF-A0A9N9A2I3-F1
#
_entry.id   AF-A0A9N9A2I3-F1
#
_cell.length_a   1.000
_cell.length_b   1.000
_cell.length_c   1.000
_cell.angle_alpha   90.00
_cell.angle_beta   90.00
_cell.angle_gamma   90.00
#
_symmetry.space_group_name_H-M   'P 1'
#
loop_
_entity.id
_entity.type
_entity.pdbx_description
1 polymer ?
#
loop_
_entity_poly.entity_id
_entity_poly.type
_entity_poly.pdbx_seq_one_letter_code
_entity_poly.pdbx_strand_id
1 'polypeptide(L)'
;MAYVNTLPIRIHNSSKIPIAVDNEGFFYRHHPVTFSLVSVTRNKEKSYSATGRVFITDKRLIFVADKPSEDGFETFSLILKDVSTSTLASVNPIASRYTFAVTLSLNSSSNNNAIDTLKVTVTFDPTDVKAKKTMADYYSMIMQSSLAANQKKSEVATLESVTALNADGIGDPPSYRRETHANEISFGYNRDNNHHSSVGAAVSRDDDSSRPPPPPYSSLV
;
A
#
# COMPACT_ATOMS: atom_id res chain seq x y z
N MET A 1 3.88 -0.95 11.35
CA MET A 1 3.41 -1.68 12.52
C MET A 1 2.75 -2.95 12.05
N ALA A 2 3.24 -4.05 12.60
CA ALA A 2 2.65 -5.36 12.45
C ALA A 2 1.98 -5.73 13.77
N TYR A 3 0.80 -6.33 13.68
CA TYR A 3 -0.02 -6.67 14.82
C TYR A 3 -0.35 -8.16 14.81
N VAL A 4 -0.13 -8.80 15.96
CA VAL A 4 -0.46 -10.21 16.19
C VAL A 4 -1.69 -10.26 17.09
N ASN A 5 -2.70 -11.03 16.72
CA ASN A 5 -3.92 -11.29 17.51
C ASN A 5 -4.75 -10.05 17.91
N THR A 6 -4.53 -8.90 17.29
CA THR A 6 -5.34 -7.69 17.55
C THR A 6 -6.27 -7.34 16.40
N LEU A 7 -6.39 -8.21 15.40
CA LEU A 7 -7.20 -7.93 14.23
C LEU A 7 -8.69 -8.13 14.57
N PRO A 8 -9.55 -7.11 14.43
CA PRO A 8 -10.98 -7.33 14.51
C PRO A 8 -11.41 -8.26 13.36
N ILE A 9 -12.01 -9.39 13.72
CA ILE A 9 -12.51 -10.40 12.78
C ILE A 9 -14.02 -10.58 12.96
N ARG A 10 -14.72 -10.76 11.84
CA ARG A 10 -16.12 -11.19 11.81
C ARG A 10 -16.16 -12.66 11.42
N ILE A 11 -16.94 -13.46 12.15
CA ILE A 11 -17.20 -14.85 11.79
C ILE A 11 -18.46 -14.88 10.93
N HIS A 12 -18.37 -15.42 9.72
CA HIS A 12 -19.50 -15.60 8.80
C HIS A 12 -19.39 -16.97 8.15
N ASN A 13 -20.43 -17.80 8.24
CA ASN A 13 -20.43 -19.19 7.75
C ASN A 13 -19.18 -19.98 8.19
N SER A 14 -18.85 -19.90 9.48
CA SER A 14 -17.65 -20.53 10.08
C SER A 14 -16.30 -20.07 9.51
N SER A 15 -16.29 -19.03 8.66
CA SER A 15 -15.09 -18.42 8.12
C SER A 15 -14.75 -17.15 8.90
N LYS A 16 -13.48 -17.02 9.31
CA LYS A 16 -12.93 -15.80 9.91
C LYS A 16 -12.61 -14.79 8.79
N ILE A 17 -13.31 -13.66 8.78
CA ILE A 17 -13.15 -12.59 7.79
C ILE A 17 -12.63 -11.34 8.52
N PRO A 18 -11.52 -10.74 8.07
CA PRO A 18 -11.02 -9.52 8.67
C PRO A 18 -11.99 -8.36 8.45
N ILE A 19 -12.20 -7.54 9.47
CA ILE A 19 -12.98 -6.31 9.34
C ILE A 19 -12.11 -5.26 8.64
N ALA A 20 -12.64 -4.68 7.57
CA ALA A 20 -12.02 -3.59 6.83
C ALA A 20 -11.80 -2.39 7.76
N VAL A 21 -10.66 -1.71 7.64
CA VAL A 21 -10.53 -0.35 8.18
C VAL A 21 -11.19 0.65 7.23
N ASP A 22 -11.40 1.89 7.69
CA ASP A 22 -12.07 2.92 6.89
C ASP A 22 -11.44 3.06 5.51
N ASN A 23 -12.26 2.99 4.46
CA ASN A 23 -11.86 3.07 3.05
C ASN A 23 -10.79 2.04 2.64
N GLU A 24 -10.78 0.83 3.21
CA GLU A 24 -9.90 -0.25 2.80
C GLU A 24 -10.56 -1.13 1.71
N GLY A 25 -9.86 -1.30 0.59
CA GLY A 25 -10.28 -2.15 -0.53
C GLY A 25 -9.57 -3.51 -0.52
N PHE A 26 -10.33 -4.59 -0.66
CA PHE A 26 -9.78 -5.94 -0.79
C PHE A 26 -9.51 -6.28 -2.26
N PHE A 27 -8.28 -6.68 -2.57
CA PHE A 27 -7.89 -7.04 -3.94
C PHE A 27 -7.68 -8.53 -4.15
N TYR A 28 -7.20 -9.22 -3.11
CA TYR A 28 -6.91 -10.64 -3.19
C TYR A 28 -7.30 -11.36 -1.90
N ARG A 29 -7.85 -12.56 -2.07
CA ARG A 29 -8.16 -13.49 -0.99
C ARG A 29 -7.86 -14.90 -1.49
N HIS A 30 -7.17 -15.68 -0.67
CA HIS A 30 -6.94 -17.09 -0.99
C HIS A 30 -6.98 -18.00 0.24
N HIS A 31 -7.47 -19.22 0.01
CA HIS A 31 -7.65 -20.28 0.99
C HIS A 31 -7.82 -21.62 0.25
N PRO A 32 -7.21 -22.71 0.73
CA PRO A 32 -6.30 -22.78 1.86
C PRO A 32 -4.86 -22.37 1.53
N VAL A 33 -4.15 -21.80 2.50
CA VAL A 33 -2.70 -21.58 2.44
C VAL A 33 -2.05 -21.94 3.77
N THR A 34 -0.81 -22.43 3.71
CA THR A 34 0.05 -22.52 4.89
C THR A 34 0.98 -21.32 4.89
N PHE A 35 1.04 -20.57 5.99
CA PHE A 35 1.91 -19.41 6.10
C PHE A 35 2.79 -19.47 7.33
N SER A 36 4.00 -18.91 7.21
CA SER A 36 4.94 -18.72 8.30
C SER A 36 5.39 -17.26 8.37
N LEU A 37 5.42 -16.72 9.58
CA LEU A 37 5.76 -15.34 9.87
C LEU A 37 6.87 -15.33 10.91
N VAL A 38 8.05 -14.82 10.56
CA VAL A 38 9.18 -14.68 11.48
C VAL A 38 9.44 -13.21 11.69
N SER A 39 9.06 -12.70 12.86
CA SER A 39 9.38 -11.33 13.28
C SER A 39 10.72 -11.30 13.97
N VAL A 40 11.62 -10.43 13.51
CA VAL A 40 12.94 -10.19 14.10
C VAL A 40 12.93 -8.82 14.75
N THR A 41 13.18 -8.78 16.06
CA THR A 41 13.24 -7.55 16.87
C THR A 41 14.53 -7.56 17.68
N ARG A 42 15.45 -6.62 17.43
CA ARG A 42 16.74 -6.55 18.16
C ARG A 42 17.46 -7.91 18.25
N ASN A 43 17.53 -8.63 17.13
CA ASN A 43 18.11 -9.98 17.00
C ASN A 43 17.36 -11.11 17.74
N LYS A 44 16.17 -10.87 18.27
CA LYS A 44 15.28 -11.92 18.77
C LYS A 44 14.27 -12.29 17.68
N GLU A 45 14.21 -13.56 17.35
CA GLU A 45 13.21 -14.08 16.41
C GLU A 45 12.00 -14.62 17.18
N LYS A 46 10.81 -14.30 16.68
CA LYS A 46 9.57 -14.95 17.06
C LYS A 46 8.88 -15.44 15.81
N SER A 47 8.57 -16.73 15.79
CA SER A 47 8.06 -17.43 14.62
C SER A 47 6.64 -17.91 14.87
N TYR A 48 5.78 -17.73 13.88
CA TYR A 48 4.42 -18.21 13.87
C TYR A 48 4.20 -19.03 12.60
N SER A 49 3.38 -20.07 12.67
CA SER A 49 3.00 -20.87 11.51
C SER A 49 1.58 -21.36 11.67
N ALA A 50 0.79 -21.28 10.60
CA ALA A 50 -0.57 -21.78 10.60
C ALA A 50 -1.05 -22.10 9.18
N THR A 51 -2.11 -22.92 9.10
CA THR A 51 -2.94 -23.04 7.90
C THR A 51 -4.13 -22.10 8.02
N GLY A 52 -4.47 -21.41 6.94
CA GLY A 52 -5.60 -20.50 6.94
C GLY A 52 -5.80 -19.74 5.64
N ARG A 53 -5.98 -18.43 5.77
CA ARG A 53 -6.32 -17.51 4.69
C ARG A 53 -5.36 -16.35 4.65
N VAL A 54 -5.06 -15.89 3.44
CA VAL A 54 -4.33 -14.65 3.19
C VAL A 54 -5.25 -13.65 2.49
N PHE A 55 -5.16 -12.38 2.89
CA PHE A 55 -5.81 -11.26 2.24
C PHE A 55 -4.79 -10.17 1.91
N ILE A 56 -4.92 -9.59 0.73
CA ILE A 56 -4.17 -8.40 0.33
C ILE A 56 -5.17 -7.28 0.08
N THR A 57 -4.94 -6.15 0.76
CA THR A 57 -5.73 -4.93 0.62
C THR A 57 -4.83 -3.79 0.14
N ASP A 58 -5.42 -2.63 -0.16
CA ASP A 58 -4.68 -1.39 -0.43
C ASP A 58 -3.85 -0.89 0.77
N LYS A 59 -4.15 -1.38 1.99
CA LYS A 59 -3.54 -0.88 3.24
C LYS A 59 -2.75 -1.92 4.01
N ARG A 60 -3.09 -3.21 3.88
CA ARG A 60 -2.60 -4.28 4.74
C ARG A 60 -2.33 -5.58 4.00
N LEU A 61 -1.37 -6.33 4.53
CA LEU A 61 -1.31 -7.79 4.36
C LEU A 61 -1.92 -8.42 5.60
N ILE A 62 -2.84 -9.37 5.42
CA ILE A 62 -3.58 -9.99 6.52
C ILE A 62 -3.50 -11.50 6.40
N PHE A 63 -3.20 -12.16 7.51
CA PHE A 63 -3.16 -13.61 7.64
C PHE A 63 -4.09 -14.03 8.77
N VAL A 64 -4.91 -15.03 8.51
CA VAL A 64 -5.92 -15.50 9.45
C VAL A 64 -5.82 -17.02 9.51
N ALA A 65 -5.48 -17.56 10.67
CA ALA A 65 -5.43 -18.99 10.89
C ALA A 65 -6.84 -19.58 10.99
N ASP A 66 -7.05 -20.78 10.42
CA ASP A 66 -8.34 -21.47 10.54
C ASP A 66 -8.65 -21.88 11.98
N LYS A 67 -7.60 -22.28 12.71
CA LYS A 67 -7.61 -22.59 14.13
C LYS A 67 -6.47 -21.85 14.83
N PRO A 68 -6.60 -21.51 16.12
CA PRO A 68 -5.45 -21.06 16.90
C PRO A 68 -4.31 -22.08 16.78
N SER A 69 -3.08 -21.62 16.59
CA SER A 69 -1.89 -22.45 16.73
C SER A 69 -1.65 -22.82 18.20
N GLU A 70 -0.69 -23.72 18.45
CA GLU A 70 -0.33 -24.16 19.80
C GLU A 70 0.13 -23.01 20.71
N ASP A 71 0.75 -21.97 20.14
CA ASP A 71 1.17 -20.76 20.84
C ASP A 71 0.08 -19.66 20.88
N GLY A 72 -1.15 -20.00 20.48
CA GLY A 72 -2.33 -19.13 20.53
C GLY A 72 -2.38 -18.07 19.41
N PHE A 73 -1.59 -18.23 18.36
CA PHE A 73 -1.65 -17.34 17.20
C PHE A 73 -2.93 -17.62 16.38
N GLU A 74 -3.69 -16.55 16.09
CA GLU A 74 -4.90 -16.61 15.30
C GLU A 74 -4.88 -15.67 14.10
N THR A 75 -4.33 -14.47 14.27
CA THR A 75 -4.34 -13.44 13.23
C THR A 75 -3.04 -12.65 13.20
N PHE A 76 -2.69 -12.19 12.00
CA PHE A 76 -1.62 -11.24 11.78
C PHE A 76 -2.07 -10.18 10.78
N SER A 77 -1.70 -8.93 11.01
CA SER A 77 -1.75 -7.92 9.97
C SER A 77 -0.52 -7.03 9.96
N LEU A 78 -0.08 -6.69 8.76
CA LEU A 78 0.98 -5.73 8.52
C LEU A 78 0.40 -4.53 7.77
N ILE A 79 0.58 -3.33 8.29
CA ILE A 79 0.27 -2.10 7.55
C ILE A 79 1.36 -1.84 6.51
N LEU A 80 0.96 -1.72 5.25
CA LEU A 80 1.86 -1.56 4.10
C LEU A 80 2.66 -0.26 4.12
N LYS A 81 2.06 0.83 4.62
CA LYS A 81 2.73 2.14 4.73
C LYS A 81 3.97 2.09 5.62
N ASP A 82 4.03 1.12 6.53
CA ASP A 82 5.13 0.99 7.48
C ASP A 82 6.24 0.08 6.95
N VAL A 83 6.13 -0.43 5.73
CA VAL A 83 7.19 -1.18 5.05
C VAL A 83 8.16 -0.19 4.42
N SER A 84 9.44 -0.31 4.76
CA SER A 84 10.52 0.52 4.21
C SER A 84 11.16 -0.14 2.99
N THR A 85 11.35 -1.46 3.04
CA THR A 85 11.87 -2.25 1.92
C THR A 85 11.20 -3.61 1.86
N SER A 86 11.17 -4.19 0.65
CA SER A 86 10.64 -5.52 0.39
C SER A 86 11.58 -6.23 -0.56
N THR A 87 12.03 -7.43 -0.18
CA THR A 87 12.88 -8.29 -1.02
C THR A 87 12.25 -9.67 -1.12
N LEU A 88 12.27 -10.27 -2.32
CA LEU A 88 11.89 -11.66 -2.49
C LEU A 88 12.93 -12.53 -1.78
N ALA A 89 12.47 -13.43 -0.92
CA ALA A 89 13.36 -14.36 -0.23
C ALA A 89 13.73 -15.52 -1.15
N SER A 90 14.98 -15.98 -1.05
CA SER A 90 15.42 -17.17 -1.76
C SER A 90 14.74 -18.40 -1.19
N VAL A 91 14.10 -19.18 -2.07
CA VAL A 91 13.45 -20.46 -1.74
C VAL A 91 14.07 -21.51 -2.65
N ASN A 92 14.18 -22.75 -2.17
CA ASN A 92 14.60 -23.87 -3.01
C ASN A 92 13.79 -23.90 -4.33
N PRO A 93 14.42 -24.10 -5.51
CA PRO A 93 13.76 -24.06 -6.82
C PRO A 93 12.54 -24.97 -6.99
N ILE A 94 12.49 -26.08 -6.25
CA ILE A 94 11.35 -27.01 -6.30
C ILE A 94 10.17 -26.41 -5.54
N ALA A 95 10.42 -25.90 -4.33
CA ALA A 95 9.41 -25.29 -3.49
C ALA A 95 8.93 -23.93 -4.01
N SER A 96 9.78 -23.17 -4.70
CA SER A 96 9.44 -21.83 -5.24
C SER A 96 8.29 -21.83 -6.25
N ARG A 97 7.92 -23.01 -6.78
CA ARG A 97 6.76 -23.19 -7.68
C ARG A 97 5.44 -22.91 -6.98
N TYR A 98 5.33 -23.27 -5.71
CA TYR A 98 4.11 -23.15 -4.89
C TYR A 98 4.35 -22.36 -3.60
N THR A 99 5.55 -21.81 -3.40
CA THR A 99 5.87 -20.95 -2.26
C THR A 99 6.18 -19.54 -2.71
N PHE A 100 5.53 -18.57 -2.08
CA PHE A 100 5.85 -17.15 -2.12
C PHE A 100 6.57 -16.78 -0.82
N ALA A 101 7.73 -16.14 -0.90
CA ALA A 101 8.48 -15.74 0.28
C ALA A 101 9.09 -14.35 0.11
N VAL A 102 8.95 -13.52 1.14
CA VAL A 102 9.46 -12.14 1.17
C VAL A 102 10.08 -11.80 2.51
N THR A 103 11.08 -10.94 2.47
CA THR A 103 11.66 -10.29 3.65
C THR A 103 11.33 -8.80 3.59
N LEU A 104 10.72 -8.30 4.64
CA LEU A 104 10.22 -6.94 4.77
C LEU A 104 10.98 -6.23 5.89
N SER A 105 11.58 -5.07 5.58
CA SER A 105 12.05 -4.16 6.62
C SER A 105 10.95 -3.17 6.96
N LEU A 106 10.76 -2.90 8.24
CA LEU A 106 9.71 -1.98 8.69
C LEU A 106 10.32 -0.68 9.21
N ASN A 107 9.58 0.41 9.05
CA ASN A 107 9.91 1.70 9.64
C ASN A 107 9.73 1.62 11.16
N SER A 108 10.83 1.41 11.89
CA SER A 108 10.88 1.43 13.36
C SER A 108 10.80 2.88 13.89
N SER A 109 9.71 3.60 13.60
CA SER A 109 9.59 5.02 13.99
C SER A 109 8.74 5.25 15.25
N SER A 110 8.20 4.22 15.88
CA SER A 110 7.44 4.41 17.12
C SER A 110 7.44 3.15 17.99
N ASN A 111 8.02 3.31 19.19
CA ASN A 111 7.98 2.46 20.38
C ASN A 111 8.99 1.28 20.47
N ASN A 112 9.35 0.98 21.73
CA ASN A 112 10.37 0.02 22.19
C ASN A 112 10.19 -1.46 21.77
N ASN A 113 9.17 -1.76 20.96
CA ASN A 113 8.78 -3.09 20.49
C ASN A 113 8.64 -3.14 18.95
N ALA A 114 9.33 -2.24 18.24
CA ALA A 114 9.28 -2.20 16.78
C ALA A 114 9.97 -3.44 16.19
N ILE A 115 9.21 -4.21 15.42
CA ILE A 115 9.74 -5.31 14.61
C ILE A 115 10.62 -4.68 13.52
N ASP A 116 11.90 -5.03 13.49
CA ASP A 116 12.86 -4.47 12.52
C ASP A 116 12.71 -5.15 11.16
N THR A 117 12.52 -6.48 11.18
CA THR A 117 12.39 -7.29 9.98
C THR A 117 11.30 -8.33 10.15
N LEU A 118 10.52 -8.54 9.10
CA LEU A 118 9.50 -9.57 9.02
C LEU A 118 9.79 -10.47 7.81
N LYS A 119 9.99 -11.76 8.03
CA LYS A 119 10.05 -12.77 6.97
C LYS A 119 8.69 -13.41 6.85
N VAL A 120 8.11 -13.40 5.66
CA VAL A 120 6.80 -13.96 5.36
C VAL A 120 6.97 -15.05 4.32
N THR A 121 6.44 -16.23 4.61
CA THR A 121 6.38 -17.35 3.68
C THR A 121 4.93 -17.80 3.55
N VAL A 122 4.45 -17.97 2.32
CA VAL A 122 3.12 -18.49 2.00
C VAL A 122 3.27 -19.64 1.02
N THR A 123 2.79 -20.80 1.42
CA THR A 123 2.82 -22.04 0.66
C THR A 123 1.41 -22.38 0.24
N PHE A 124 1.22 -22.54 -1.06
CA PHE A 124 -0.02 -22.90 -1.72
C PHE A 124 -0.10 -24.41 -1.90
N ASP A 125 -1.32 -24.90 -2.16
CA ASP A 125 -1.50 -26.26 -2.65
C ASP A 125 -0.72 -26.43 -3.97
N PRO A 126 0.08 -27.50 -4.15
CA PRO A 126 0.81 -27.76 -5.39
C PRO A 126 -0.07 -27.82 -6.64
N THR A 127 -1.36 -28.11 -6.49
CA THR A 127 -2.36 -28.11 -7.57
C THR A 127 -2.80 -26.71 -7.99
N ASP A 128 -2.63 -25.70 -7.13
CA ASP A 128 -3.01 -24.30 -7.38
C ASP A 128 -1.81 -23.38 -7.62
N VAL A 129 -1.07 -23.69 -8.68
CA VAL A 129 0.09 -22.88 -9.12
C VAL A 129 -0.33 -21.47 -9.55
N LYS A 130 -1.57 -21.29 -10.00
CA LYS A 130 -2.09 -19.99 -10.44
C LYS A 130 -2.29 -19.03 -9.27
N ALA A 131 -2.72 -19.52 -8.11
CA ALA A 131 -2.87 -18.70 -6.91
C ALA A 131 -1.56 -18.06 -6.48
N LYS A 132 -0.45 -18.81 -6.49
CA LYS A 132 0.87 -18.25 -6.17
C LYS A 132 1.26 -17.10 -7.09
N LYS A 133 1.05 -17.26 -8.40
CA LYS A 133 1.35 -16.21 -9.39
C LYS A 133 0.46 -14.98 -9.15
N THR A 134 -0.85 -15.20 -9.00
CA THR A 134 -1.82 -14.12 -8.78
C THR A 134 -1.49 -13.34 -7.50
N MET A 135 -1.14 -14.02 -6.41
CA MET A 135 -0.70 -13.36 -5.18
C MET A 135 0.56 -12.52 -5.41
N ALA A 136 1.57 -13.07 -6.10
CA ALA A 136 2.81 -12.35 -6.37
C ALA A 136 2.58 -11.09 -7.22
N ASP A 137 1.69 -11.15 -8.21
CA ASP A 137 1.34 -10.02 -9.07
C ASP A 137 0.66 -8.90 -8.26
N TYR A 138 -0.37 -9.24 -7.45
CA TYR A 138 -1.04 -8.26 -6.58
C TYR A 138 -0.09 -7.68 -5.53
N TYR A 139 0.72 -8.53 -4.92
CA TYR A 139 1.73 -8.10 -3.95
C TYR A 139 2.69 -7.07 -4.56
N SER A 140 3.25 -7.38 -5.74
CA SER A 140 4.20 -6.47 -6.41
C SER A 140 3.57 -5.13 -6.74
N MET A 141 2.34 -5.12 -7.29
CA MET A 141 1.62 -3.89 -7.62
C MET A 141 1.41 -3.00 -6.40
N ILE A 142 0.92 -3.58 -5.30
CA ILE A 142 0.57 -2.85 -4.09
C ILE A 142 1.83 -2.39 -3.34
N MET A 143 2.87 -3.21 -3.30
CA MET A 143 4.13 -2.86 -2.65
C MET A 143 4.85 -1.73 -3.39
N GLN A 144 4.89 -1.75 -4.73
CA GLN A 144 5.43 -0.65 -5.53
C GLN A 144 4.72 0.67 -5.24
N SER A 145 3.38 0.63 -5.17
CA SER A 145 2.55 1.80 -4.87
C SER A 145 2.83 2.35 -3.46
N SER A 146 2.94 1.46 -2.46
CA SER A 146 3.22 1.84 -1.07
C SER A 146 4.61 2.46 -0.90
N LEU A 147 5.64 1.84 -1.49
CA LEU A 147 7.02 2.33 -1.39
C LEU A 147 7.22 3.68 -2.09
N ALA A 148 6.59 3.88 -3.26
CA ALA A 148 6.63 5.16 -3.97
C ALA A 148 5.92 6.29 -3.17
N ALA A 149 4.80 5.98 -2.52
CA ALA A 149 4.11 6.95 -1.66
C ALA A 149 4.97 7.36 -0.45
N ASN A 150 5.70 6.41 0.14
CA ASN A 150 6.61 6.68 1.25
C ASN A 150 7.79 7.59 0.84
N GLN A 151 8.35 7.38 -0.36
CA GLN A 151 9.41 8.25 -0.90
C GLN A 151 8.93 9.69 -1.10
N LYS A 152 7.77 9.88 -1.75
CA LYS A 152 7.19 11.23 -1.96
C LYS A 152 6.94 11.95 -0.64
N LYS A 153 6.44 11.26 0.38
CA LYS A 153 6.18 11.84 1.69
C LYS A 153 7.48 12.30 2.39
N SER A 154 8.57 11.54 2.23
CA SER A 154 9.88 11.93 2.74
C SER A 154 10.39 13.21 2.06
N GLU A 155 10.26 13.32 0.75
CA GLU A 155 10.70 14.50 -0.01
C GLU A 155 9.95 15.77 0.42
N VAL A 156 8.62 15.69 0.56
CA VAL A 156 7.78 16.81 1.04
C VAL A 156 8.18 17.25 2.45
N ALA A 157 8.42 16.31 3.38
CA ALA A 157 8.86 16.65 4.74
C ALA A 157 10.26 17.30 4.77
N THR A 158 11.14 16.93 3.83
CA THR A 158 12.47 17.53 3.70
C THR A 158 12.37 18.96 3.19
N LEU A 159 11.48 19.21 2.21
CA LEU A 159 11.24 20.56 1.68
C LEU A 159 10.63 21.48 2.74
N GLU A 160 9.63 21.00 3.50
CA GLU A 160 9.01 21.78 4.57
C GLU A 160 10.00 22.17 5.68
N SER A 161 10.89 21.25 6.08
CA SER A 161 11.92 21.53 7.09
C SER A 161 13.00 22.50 6.61
N VAL A 162 13.39 22.44 5.32
CA VAL A 162 14.32 23.43 4.72
C VAL A 162 13.66 24.81 4.62
N THR A 163 12.38 24.90 4.26
CA THR A 163 11.66 26.20 4.29
C THR A 163 11.46 26.75 5.69
N ALA A 164 11.26 25.89 6.70
CA ALA A 164 11.15 26.31 8.10
C ALA A 164 12.49 26.82 8.66
N LEU A 165 13.61 26.18 8.32
CA LEU A 165 14.95 26.63 8.70
C LEU A 165 15.34 27.97 8.07
N ASN A 166 14.81 28.27 6.88
CA ASN A 166 15.03 29.57 6.22
C ASN A 166 14.09 30.68 6.73
N ALA A 167 13.05 30.34 7.51
CA ALA A 167 12.12 31.31 8.06
C ALA A 167 12.57 31.89 9.42
N ASP A 168 13.41 31.17 10.18
CA ASP A 168 13.96 31.62 11.47
C ASP A 168 15.30 32.39 11.35
N GLY A 169 15.71 32.71 10.13
CA GLY A 169 16.98 33.36 9.80
C GLY A 169 16.85 34.59 8.91
N ILE A 170 15.85 35.46 9.15
CA ILE A 170 15.86 36.81 8.58
C ILE A 170 16.34 37.77 9.67
N GLY A 171 17.66 37.80 9.87
CA GLY A 171 18.31 39.06 10.17
C GLY A 171 18.10 39.99 8.98
N ASP A 172 17.80 41.26 9.27
CA ASP A 172 17.55 42.29 8.27
C ASP A 172 18.52 42.19 7.08
N PRO A 173 18.02 42.22 5.83
CA PRO A 173 18.92 42.27 4.68
C PRO A 173 19.80 43.54 4.79
N PRO A 174 21.11 43.45 4.48
CA PRO A 174 21.95 44.64 4.48
C PRO A 174 21.35 45.66 3.52
N SER A 175 21.05 46.84 4.06
CA SER A 175 20.48 47.97 3.34
C SER A 175 21.48 48.46 2.29
N TYR A 176 21.36 47.95 1.07
CA TYR A 176 22.01 48.57 -0.07
C TYR A 176 21.35 49.93 -0.32
N ARG A 177 22.08 50.97 0.08
CA ARG A 177 21.86 52.37 -0.25
C ARG A 177 21.67 52.51 -1.76
N ARG A 178 20.43 52.67 -2.20
CA ARG A 178 20.11 53.08 -3.58
C ARG A 178 20.54 54.52 -3.76
N GLU A 179 21.64 54.74 -4.48
CA GLU A 179 21.87 56.01 -5.14
C GLU A 179 20.86 56.14 -6.28
N THR A 180 19.98 57.13 -6.14
CA THR A 180 19.02 57.55 -7.14
C THR A 180 19.74 58.21 -8.31
N HIS A 181 19.83 57.53 -9.44
CA HIS A 181 19.97 58.19 -10.73
C HIS A 181 18.65 58.07 -11.48
N ALA A 182 17.92 59.18 -11.49
CA ALA A 182 16.86 59.41 -12.46
C ALA A 182 17.50 59.41 -13.85
N ASN A 183 16.96 58.59 -14.75
CA ASN A 183 17.05 58.88 -16.18
C ASN A 183 15.71 58.49 -16.80
N GLU A 184 14.96 59.53 -17.14
CA GLU A 184 13.80 59.47 -18.02
C GLU A 184 14.23 58.97 -19.39
N ILE A 185 13.59 57.91 -19.90
CA ILE A 185 13.33 57.78 -21.33
C ILE A 185 11.91 57.21 -21.49
N SER A 186 11.00 58.10 -21.88
CA SER A 186 9.69 57.80 -22.46
C SER A 186 9.86 57.45 -23.94
N PHE A 187 9.14 56.45 -24.44
CA PHE A 187 8.58 56.23 -25.80
C PHE A 187 8.07 54.76 -25.77
N GLY A 188 6.92 54.34 -26.26
CA GLY A 188 5.89 54.87 -27.15
C GLY A 188 5.01 53.67 -27.56
N TYR A 189 3.76 53.94 -27.92
CA TYR A 189 2.64 53.04 -28.19
C TYR A 189 2.83 51.91 -29.23
N ASN A 190 2.09 50.81 -29.07
CA ASN A 190 1.14 50.17 -30.03
C ASN A 190 0.63 48.85 -29.40
N ARG A 191 -0.65 48.64 -29.03
CA ARG A 191 -1.93 48.61 -29.76
C ARG A 191 -2.05 47.48 -30.79
N ASP A 192 -3.22 46.83 -30.72
CA ASP A 192 -3.86 45.85 -31.62
C ASP A 192 -3.64 44.37 -31.31
N ASN A 193 -4.58 43.44 -31.50
CA ASN A 193 -6.06 43.37 -31.45
C ASN A 193 -6.40 41.89 -31.80
N ASN A 194 -7.67 41.53 -31.62
CA ASN A 194 -8.39 40.34 -32.17
C ASN A 194 -8.21 38.98 -31.46
N HIS A 195 -9.27 38.35 -30.92
CA HIS A 195 -10.56 37.85 -31.47
C HIS A 195 -10.47 36.45 -32.09
N HIS A 196 -11.11 35.47 -31.42
CA HIS A 196 -12.05 34.46 -31.97
C HIS A 196 -12.54 33.55 -30.82
N SER A 197 -13.83 33.56 -30.44
CA SER A 197 -14.96 32.74 -30.97
C SER A 197 -14.72 31.23 -30.78
N SER A 198 -15.30 30.58 -29.75
CA SER A 198 -16.65 29.96 -29.66
C SER A 198 -16.76 28.55 -30.27
N VAL A 199 -17.79 27.79 -29.81
CA VAL A 199 -18.26 26.46 -30.24
C VAL A 199 -17.59 25.31 -29.45
N GLY A 200 -18.26 24.42 -28.71
CA GLY A 200 -19.66 23.97 -28.70
C GLY A 200 -19.79 22.57 -29.31
N ALA A 201 -19.81 21.49 -28.52
CA ALA A 201 -20.39 20.21 -28.93
C ALA A 201 -20.60 19.27 -27.73
N ALA A 202 -21.87 18.94 -27.49
CA ALA A 202 -22.34 17.75 -26.78
C ALA A 202 -22.24 16.49 -27.68
N VAL A 203 -22.86 15.39 -27.25
CA VAL A 203 -23.06 14.07 -27.93
C VAL A 203 -22.01 13.03 -27.48
N SER A 204 -22.30 11.80 -27.02
CA SER A 204 -23.55 11.04 -26.84
C SER A 204 -23.36 9.99 -25.73
N ARG A 205 -24.47 9.60 -25.09
CA ARG A 205 -24.60 8.40 -24.26
C ARG A 205 -25.09 7.27 -25.16
N ASP A 206 -24.32 6.19 -25.26
CA ASP A 206 -24.79 4.95 -25.85
C ASP A 206 -25.31 4.02 -24.73
N ASP A 207 -26.61 3.76 -24.79
CA ASP A 207 -27.35 2.75 -24.03
C ASP A 207 -27.06 1.37 -24.62
N ASP A 208 -26.18 0.60 -23.99
CA ASP A 208 -25.95 -0.82 -24.34
C ASP A 208 -27.05 -1.69 -23.70
N SER A 209 -28.15 -1.83 -24.43
CA SER A 209 -29.33 -2.62 -24.07
C SER A 209 -29.22 -4.07 -24.59
N SER A 210 -28.11 -4.74 -24.26
CA SER A 210 -27.78 -6.08 -24.76
C SER A 210 -27.43 -7.09 -23.66
N ARG A 211 -28.07 -7.02 -22.49
CA ARG A 211 -27.92 -8.07 -21.45
C ARG A 211 -29.12 -9.03 -21.42
N PRO A 212 -28.92 -10.33 -21.71
CA PRO A 212 -29.97 -11.33 -21.49
C PRO A 212 -30.22 -11.55 -19.99
N PRO A 213 -31.46 -11.85 -19.59
CA PRO A 213 -31.80 -12.10 -18.18
C PRO A 213 -31.15 -13.39 -17.66
N PRO A 214 -30.80 -13.45 -16.37
CA PRO A 214 -30.27 -14.66 -15.75
C PRO A 214 -31.35 -15.76 -15.65
N PRO A 215 -30.97 -17.05 -15.75
CA PRO A 215 -31.90 -18.16 -15.60
C PRO A 215 -32.41 -18.31 -14.16
N PRO A 216 -33.64 -18.85 -13.96
CA PRO A 216 -34.21 -19.05 -12.65
C PRO A 216 -33.48 -20.15 -11.86
N TYR A 217 -33.34 -19.93 -10.56
CA TYR A 217 -32.78 -20.88 -9.60
C TYR A 217 -33.69 -22.11 -9.44
N SER A 218 -33.17 -23.29 -9.75
CA SER A 218 -33.75 -24.56 -9.27
C SER A 218 -33.45 -24.72 -7.78
N SER A 219 -34.49 -24.61 -6.96
CA SER A 219 -34.50 -25.14 -5.60
C SER A 219 -34.65 -26.66 -5.66
N LEU A 220 -33.63 -27.39 -5.25
CA LEU A 220 -33.75 -28.82 -4.95
C LEU A 220 -34.00 -29.01 -3.45
N VAL A 221 -35.03 -29.81 -3.21
CA VAL A 221 -35.54 -30.39 -1.96
C VAL A 221 -34.52 -31.36 -1.37
#